data_AF-K1WYD6-F1
#
_entry.id   AF-K1WYD6-F1
#
_cell.length_a   1.000
_cell.length_b   1.000
_cell.length_c   1.000
_cell.angle_alpha   90.00
_cell.angle_beta   90.00
_cell.angle_gamma   90.00
#
_symmetry.space_group_name_H-M   'P 1'
#
loop_
_entity.id
_entity.type
_entity.pdbx_description
1 polymer ?
#
loop_
_entity_poly.entity_id
_entity_poly.type
_entity_poly.pdbx_seq_one_letter_code
_entity_poly.pdbx_strand_id
1 'polypeptide(L)'
;MNQDLKLETIRHSLSHILAMAVLERIPNTKLTIGPAIDNGFYYDFDLPKSLTPDDLADIEKRMQKLLIQDIKFVKSTKSIDEAKKFYQDQKNEYKLELIEELAKAGETEVSFYQSGDFLDLCKGPHVASTSEIDFKSFKLDKLAGAYWRGDEKNKMLQRIYGLAFESKEKLDEFLHNREEAEKRDHRKLGKALDLFSFHEEGPGFAFWHAKGMIIWNELIEWWRDEHQKADYSEIKTPI
;
A
#
# COMPACT_ATOMS: atom_id res chain seq x y z
N MET A 1 15.50 20.35 -3.67
CA MET A 1 14.76 19.28 -2.95
C MET A 1 15.38 17.96 -3.39
N ASN A 2 15.75 17.07 -2.46
CA ASN A 2 16.30 15.75 -2.82
C ASN A 2 15.30 15.02 -3.74
N GLN A 3 15.76 14.29 -4.76
CA GLN A 3 14.88 13.60 -5.71
C GLN A 3 13.91 12.65 -4.99
N ASP A 4 14.40 11.94 -3.98
CA ASP A 4 13.59 11.02 -3.16
C ASP A 4 12.45 11.75 -2.43
N LEU A 5 12.76 12.90 -1.80
CA LEU A 5 11.76 13.73 -1.10
C LEU A 5 10.70 14.28 -2.06
N LYS A 6 11.09 14.61 -3.29
CA LYS A 6 10.15 15.06 -4.33
C LYS A 6 9.20 13.93 -4.73
N LEU A 7 9.72 12.71 -4.91
CA LEU A 7 8.89 11.57 -5.32
C LEU A 7 7.94 11.12 -4.20
N GLU A 8 8.40 11.13 -2.95
CA GLU A 8 7.55 10.89 -1.78
C GLU A 8 6.41 11.92 -1.70
N THR A 9 6.71 13.20 -1.94
CA THR A 9 5.72 14.28 -1.99
C THR A 9 4.69 14.06 -3.11
N ILE A 10 5.13 13.62 -4.30
CA ILE A 10 4.24 13.27 -5.42
C ILE A 10 3.33 12.10 -5.05
N ARG A 11 3.89 11.03 -4.48
CA ARG A 11 3.13 9.84 -4.04
C ARG A 11 2.09 10.18 -2.99
N HIS A 12 2.46 11.02 -2.03
CA HIS A 12 1.53 11.49 -1.02
C HIS A 12 0.43 12.39 -1.60
N SER A 13 0.76 13.23 -2.57
CA SER A 13 -0.23 14.04 -3.29
C SER A 13 -1.18 13.17 -4.12
N LEU A 14 -0.68 12.11 -4.75
CA LEU A 14 -1.52 11.14 -5.45
C LEU A 14 -2.46 10.37 -4.52
N SER A 15 -2.08 10.11 -3.27
CA SER A 15 -3.00 9.49 -2.30
C SER A 15 -4.19 10.41 -1.98
N HIS A 16 -4.00 11.73 -1.92
CA HIS A 16 -5.09 12.69 -1.78
C HIS A 16 -5.98 12.73 -3.02
N ILE A 17 -5.40 12.71 -4.23
CA ILE A 17 -6.18 12.66 -5.47
C ILE A 17 -6.99 11.36 -5.57
N LEU A 18 -6.44 10.24 -5.09
CA LEU A 18 -7.16 8.98 -4.96
C LEU A 18 -8.35 9.11 -4.00
N ALA A 19 -8.13 9.68 -2.80
CA ALA A 19 -9.21 9.90 -1.83
C ALA A 19 -10.33 10.77 -2.39
N MET A 20 -9.97 11.84 -3.10
CA MET A 20 -10.91 12.71 -3.79
C MET A 20 -11.71 11.96 -4.86
N ALA A 21 -11.04 11.18 -5.71
CA ALA A 21 -11.71 10.39 -6.76
C ALA A 21 -12.67 9.35 -6.17
N VAL A 22 -12.31 8.72 -5.05
CA VAL A 22 -13.19 7.77 -4.35
C VAL A 22 -14.39 8.47 -3.73
N LEU A 23 -14.22 9.63 -3.08
CA LEU A 23 -15.32 10.37 -2.48
C LEU A 23 -16.32 10.88 -3.52
N GLU A 24 -15.86 11.37 -4.67
CA GLU A 24 -16.76 11.79 -5.75
C GLU A 24 -17.61 10.64 -6.29
N ARG A 25 -17.05 9.42 -6.37
CA ARG A 25 -17.77 8.22 -6.82
C ARG A 25 -18.65 7.63 -5.72
N ILE A 26 -18.18 7.65 -4.48
CA ILE A 26 -18.81 7.01 -3.32
C ILE A 26 -18.83 8.03 -2.16
N PRO A 27 -19.81 8.96 -2.11
CA PRO A 27 -19.81 10.07 -1.16
C PRO A 27 -19.88 9.67 0.32
N ASN A 28 -20.40 8.47 0.62
CA ASN A 28 -20.54 7.97 1.99
C ASN A 28 -19.28 7.24 2.50
N THR A 29 -18.15 7.35 1.81
CA THR A 29 -16.88 6.74 2.21
C THR A 29 -16.29 7.46 3.41
N LYS A 30 -15.85 6.73 4.44
CA LYS A 30 -15.00 7.33 5.49
C LYS A 30 -13.53 7.15 5.13
N LEU A 31 -12.82 8.26 5.06
CA LEU A 31 -11.38 8.28 4.81
C LEU A 31 -10.62 7.94 6.09
N THR A 32 -9.57 7.14 5.96
CA THR A 32 -8.70 6.78 7.08
C THR A 32 -7.27 7.32 6.86
N ILE A 33 -6.31 6.46 6.48
CA ILE A 33 -4.90 6.79 6.25
C ILE A 33 -4.49 6.55 4.80
N GLY A 34 -3.62 7.42 4.28
CA GLY A 34 -3.11 7.33 2.92
C GLY A 34 -1.65 7.75 2.76
N PRO A 35 -0.68 6.97 3.26
CA PRO A 35 0.72 7.33 3.21
C PRO A 35 1.34 7.05 1.83
N ALA A 36 2.46 7.73 1.56
CA ALA A 36 3.40 7.30 0.54
C ALA A 36 4.17 6.05 1.02
N ILE A 37 4.60 5.22 0.07
CA ILE A 37 5.42 4.02 0.28
C ILE A 37 6.50 3.94 -0.82
N ASP A 38 7.46 3.03 -0.67
CA ASP A 38 8.68 2.94 -1.49
C ASP A 38 8.46 2.94 -3.01
N ASN A 39 7.38 2.31 -3.50
CA ASN A 39 7.06 2.21 -4.93
C ASN A 39 5.78 2.97 -5.32
N GLY A 40 5.19 3.72 -4.41
CA GLY A 40 3.90 4.34 -4.67
C GLY A 40 3.20 4.87 -3.43
N PHE A 41 1.93 4.55 -3.28
CA PHE A 41 1.08 4.99 -2.18
C PHE A 41 -0.04 3.99 -1.96
N TYR A 42 -0.73 4.10 -0.84
CA TYR A 42 -2.02 3.45 -0.69
C TYR A 42 -2.99 4.39 0.02
N TYR A 43 -4.26 4.04 0.01
CA TYR A 43 -5.27 4.66 0.85
C TYR A 43 -6.25 3.62 1.36
N ASP A 44 -6.53 3.67 2.66
CA ASP A 44 -7.48 2.81 3.35
C ASP A 44 -8.85 3.48 3.46
N PHE A 45 -9.88 2.78 2.99
CA PHE A 45 -11.25 3.27 2.94
C PHE A 45 -12.20 2.37 3.72
N ASP A 46 -13.06 2.99 4.51
CA ASP A 46 -14.26 2.33 5.03
C ASP A 46 -15.41 2.58 4.05
N LEU A 47 -15.77 1.54 3.32
CA LEU A 47 -16.74 1.56 2.23
C LEU A 47 -17.89 0.58 2.54
N PRO A 48 -19.13 0.95 2.21
CA PRO A 48 -20.28 0.06 2.41
C PRO A 48 -20.31 -1.14 1.45
N LYS A 49 -19.57 -1.05 0.34
CA LYS A 49 -19.49 -2.08 -0.70
C LYS A 49 -18.03 -2.39 -1.04
N SER A 50 -17.75 -3.65 -1.34
CA SER A 50 -16.46 -4.09 -1.84
C SER A 50 -16.20 -3.52 -3.23
N LEU A 51 -15.02 -2.93 -3.42
CA LEU A 51 -14.54 -2.47 -4.72
C LEU A 51 -14.21 -3.66 -5.62
N THR A 52 -14.48 -3.49 -6.90
CA THR A 52 -14.13 -4.44 -7.95
C THR A 52 -12.95 -3.94 -8.78
N PRO A 53 -12.30 -4.81 -9.59
CA PRO A 53 -11.31 -4.36 -10.57
C PRO A 53 -11.84 -3.29 -11.54
N ASP A 54 -13.13 -3.35 -11.89
CA ASP A 54 -13.76 -2.35 -12.76
C ASP A 54 -13.90 -1.00 -12.06
N ASP A 55 -14.25 -0.99 -10.76
CA ASP A 55 -14.23 0.24 -9.95
C ASP A 55 -12.85 0.86 -9.90
N LEU A 56 -11.80 0.04 -9.77
CA LEU A 56 -10.42 0.49 -9.74
C LEU A 56 -10.04 1.18 -11.07
N ALA A 57 -10.40 0.60 -12.20
CA ALA A 57 -10.14 1.17 -13.52
C ALA A 57 -10.86 2.52 -13.73
N ASP A 58 -12.08 2.64 -13.23
CA ASP A 58 -12.81 3.90 -13.31
C ASP A 58 -12.26 4.98 -12.38
N ILE A 59 -11.85 4.61 -11.16
CA ILE A 59 -11.19 5.52 -10.21
C ILE A 59 -9.88 6.02 -10.81
N GLU A 60 -9.06 5.15 -11.43
CA GLU A 60 -7.83 5.54 -12.13
C GLU A 60 -8.10 6.58 -13.22
N LYS A 61 -9.11 6.33 -14.08
CA LYS A 61 -9.53 7.29 -15.11
C LYS A 61 -9.98 8.62 -14.51
N ARG A 62 -10.67 8.59 -13.36
CA ARG A 62 -11.08 9.82 -12.68
C ARG A 62 -9.87 10.57 -12.12
N MET A 63 -8.92 9.88 -11.49
CA MET A 63 -7.67 10.49 -11.04
C MET A 63 -6.91 11.17 -12.18
N GLN A 64 -6.78 10.52 -13.34
CA GLN A 64 -6.15 11.13 -14.52
C GLN A 64 -6.86 12.43 -14.94
N LYS A 65 -8.19 12.46 -14.91
CA LYS A 65 -8.97 13.69 -15.19
C LYS A 65 -8.77 14.77 -14.13
N LEU A 66 -8.55 14.42 -12.87
CA LEU A 66 -8.28 15.38 -11.80
C LEU A 66 -6.88 15.99 -11.92
N LEU A 67 -5.89 15.19 -12.35
CA LEU A 67 -4.52 15.66 -12.50
C LEU A 67 -4.36 16.74 -13.58
N ILE A 68 -5.16 16.67 -14.65
CA ILE A 68 -5.13 17.66 -15.74
C ILE A 68 -5.87 18.98 -15.40
N GLN A 69 -6.49 19.09 -14.22
CA GLN A 69 -7.26 20.28 -13.80
C GLN A 69 -6.42 21.35 -13.10
N ASP A 70 -5.11 21.15 -12.91
CA ASP A 70 -4.22 22.09 -12.20
C ASP A 70 -4.71 22.46 -10.78
N ILE A 71 -5.30 21.48 -10.08
CA ILE A 71 -5.76 21.61 -8.70
C ILE A 71 -4.58 21.95 -7.79
N LYS A 72 -4.70 23.06 -7.05
CA LYS A 72 -3.70 23.50 -6.06
C LYS A 72 -3.90 22.81 -4.73
N PHE A 73 -2.79 22.50 -4.06
CA PHE A 73 -2.80 22.01 -2.68
C PHE A 73 -2.51 23.16 -1.73
N VAL A 74 -3.50 23.56 -0.95
CA VAL A 74 -3.40 24.69 -0.02
C VAL A 74 -3.38 24.18 1.41
N LYS A 75 -2.27 24.39 2.10
CA LYS A 75 -2.13 24.04 3.52
C LYS A 75 -2.86 25.07 4.39
N SER A 76 -3.64 24.59 5.34
CA SER A 76 -4.20 25.39 6.43
C SER A 76 -3.98 24.68 7.77
N THR A 77 -4.14 25.39 8.88
CA THR A 77 -4.13 24.80 10.22
C THR A 77 -5.46 25.05 10.91
N LYS A 78 -5.81 24.14 11.82
CA LYS A 78 -6.96 24.26 12.71
C LYS A 78 -6.50 23.84 14.11
N SER A 79 -7.08 24.46 15.13
CA SER A 79 -6.93 23.96 16.50
C SER A 79 -7.48 22.53 16.63
N ILE A 80 -7.01 21.78 17.62
CA ILE A 80 -7.52 20.43 17.90
C ILE A 80 -9.05 20.43 18.06
N ASP A 81 -9.61 21.41 18.77
CA ASP A 81 -11.05 21.47 19.03
C ASP A 81 -11.87 21.74 17.76
N GLU A 82 -11.39 22.66 16.89
CA GLU A 82 -12.01 22.91 15.59
C GLU A 82 -11.91 21.69 14.66
N ALA A 83 -10.76 21.01 14.65
CA ALA A 83 -10.54 19.82 13.85
C ALA A 83 -11.45 18.66 14.32
N LYS A 84 -11.60 18.49 15.64
CA LYS A 84 -12.55 17.52 16.21
C LYS A 84 -13.99 17.85 15.80
N LYS A 85 -14.42 19.10 15.94
CA LYS A 85 -15.77 19.51 15.54
C LYS A 85 -16.02 19.23 14.06
N PHE A 86 -15.06 19.56 13.20
CA PHE A 86 -15.14 19.32 11.76
C PHE A 86 -15.38 17.85 11.42
N TYR A 87 -14.62 16.91 12.00
CA TYR A 87 -14.80 15.49 11.72
C TYR A 87 -15.95 14.82 12.49
N GLN A 88 -16.43 15.43 13.58
CA GLN A 88 -17.67 15.04 14.24
C GLN A 88 -18.87 15.31 13.31
N ASP A 89 -18.91 16.49 12.70
CA ASP A 89 -19.97 16.87 11.75
C ASP A 89 -19.95 15.95 10.51
N GLN A 90 -18.76 15.54 10.05
CA GLN A 90 -18.58 14.56 8.97
C GLN A 90 -18.79 13.10 9.40
N LYS A 91 -18.97 12.83 10.69
CA LYS A 91 -19.11 11.47 11.27
C LYS A 91 -17.95 10.52 10.89
N ASN A 92 -16.73 11.05 10.81
CA ASN A 92 -15.54 10.27 10.50
C ASN A 92 -14.76 9.90 11.79
N GLU A 93 -15.09 8.75 12.36
CA GLU A 93 -14.49 8.25 13.61
C GLU A 93 -12.97 8.03 13.52
N TYR A 94 -12.46 7.64 12.34
CA TYR A 94 -11.03 7.39 12.14
C TYR A 94 -10.19 8.66 12.27
N LYS A 95 -10.65 9.76 11.65
CA LYS A 95 -9.95 11.04 11.73
C LYS A 95 -10.08 11.67 13.12
N LEU A 96 -11.20 11.43 13.82
CA LEU A 96 -11.37 11.85 15.22
C LEU A 96 -10.37 11.14 16.14
N GLU A 97 -10.24 9.83 16.03
CA GLU A 97 -9.26 9.05 16.79
C GLU A 97 -7.84 9.58 16.55
N LEU A 98 -7.47 9.84 15.29
CA LEU A 98 -6.17 10.41 14.94
C LEU A 98 -5.93 11.78 15.59
N ILE A 99 -6.92 12.67 15.59
CA ILE A 99 -6.80 13.99 16.23
C ILE A 99 -6.68 13.86 17.74
N GLU A 100 -7.41 12.94 18.36
CA GLU A 100 -7.29 12.66 19.80
C GLU A 100 -5.92 12.13 20.18
N GLU A 101 -5.32 11.28 19.35
CA GLU A 101 -3.94 10.81 19.55
C GLU A 101 -2.93 11.96 19.44
N LEU A 102 -3.07 12.82 18.43
CA LEU A 102 -2.21 14.00 18.28
C LEU A 102 -2.35 14.95 19.48
N ALA A 103 -3.58 15.17 19.96
CA ALA A 103 -3.82 15.96 21.16
C ALA A 103 -3.15 15.34 22.41
N LYS A 104 -3.24 14.02 22.58
CA LYS A 104 -2.56 13.30 23.68
C LYS A 104 -1.04 13.37 23.57
N ALA A 105 -0.50 13.44 22.35
CA ALA A 105 0.92 13.64 22.08
C ALA A 105 1.39 15.09 22.35
N GLY A 106 0.48 16.01 22.68
CA GLY A 106 0.78 17.39 23.04
C GLY A 106 0.65 18.39 21.89
N GLU A 107 0.12 17.99 20.73
CA GLU A 107 -0.15 18.91 19.62
C GLU A 107 -1.35 19.81 19.96
N THR A 108 -1.22 21.11 19.70
CA THR A 108 -2.28 22.11 19.93
C THR A 108 -3.06 22.46 18.65
N GLU A 109 -2.44 22.25 17.50
CA GLU A 109 -3.01 22.47 16.18
C GLU A 109 -2.66 21.31 15.24
N VAL A 110 -3.49 21.10 14.23
CA VAL A 110 -3.26 20.11 13.18
C VAL A 110 -3.40 20.76 11.81
N SER A 111 -2.66 20.24 10.83
CA SER A 111 -2.72 20.75 9.47
C SER A 111 -3.72 20.00 8.60
N PHE A 112 -4.33 20.76 7.71
CA PHE A 112 -5.21 20.28 6.66
C PHE A 112 -4.68 20.71 5.31
N TYR A 113 -4.93 19.90 4.28
CA TYR A 113 -4.66 20.27 2.91
C TYR A 113 -5.96 20.31 2.11
N GLN A 114 -6.22 21.46 1.50
CA GLN A 114 -7.33 21.66 0.59
C GLN A 114 -6.86 21.40 -0.84
N SER A 115 -7.60 20.57 -1.58
CA SER A 115 -7.37 20.22 -2.98
C SER A 115 -8.70 20.39 -3.72
N GLY A 116 -8.96 21.59 -4.26
CA GLY A 116 -10.29 21.93 -4.77
C GLY A 116 -11.32 21.91 -3.65
N ASP A 117 -12.39 21.13 -3.82
CA ASP A 117 -13.46 20.97 -2.81
C ASP A 117 -13.12 19.93 -1.72
N PHE A 118 -12.02 19.21 -1.89
CA PHE A 118 -11.56 18.19 -0.95
C PHE A 118 -10.69 18.82 0.15
N LEU A 119 -10.94 18.48 1.41
CA LEU A 119 -10.15 18.91 2.56
C LEU A 119 -9.84 17.69 3.43
N ASP A 120 -8.54 17.42 3.67
CA ASP A 120 -8.13 16.29 4.50
C ASP A 120 -7.10 16.66 5.56
N LEU A 121 -7.15 15.93 6.68
CA LEU A 121 -6.21 16.01 7.79
C LEU A 121 -4.91 15.34 7.37
N CYS A 122 -3.87 16.13 7.24
CA CYS A 122 -2.61 15.67 6.69
C CYS A 122 -1.46 16.61 7.10
N LYS A 123 -0.30 16.03 7.44
CA LYS A 123 0.93 16.78 7.76
C LYS A 123 1.62 17.32 6.50
N GLY A 124 1.51 16.58 5.39
CA GLY A 124 2.24 16.81 4.15
C GLY A 124 3.74 16.49 4.28
N PRO A 125 4.58 17.00 3.36
CA PRO A 125 4.27 17.99 2.32
C PRO A 125 3.47 17.44 1.13
N HIS A 126 2.91 18.36 0.34
CA HIS A 126 2.29 18.09 -0.97
C HIS A 126 2.96 18.92 -2.07
N VAL A 127 2.76 18.53 -3.33
CA VAL A 127 3.13 19.36 -4.49
C VAL A 127 2.31 20.65 -4.47
N ALA A 128 2.77 21.73 -5.10
CA ALA A 128 1.99 22.96 -5.14
C ALA A 128 0.75 22.81 -6.02
N SER A 129 0.86 22.02 -7.09
CA SER A 129 -0.26 21.69 -7.97
C SER A 129 -0.18 20.28 -8.55
N THR A 130 -1.35 19.72 -8.87
CA THR A 130 -1.46 18.50 -9.68
C THR A 130 -0.75 18.59 -11.03
N SER A 131 -0.50 19.79 -11.58
CA SER A 131 0.28 19.97 -12.81
C SER A 131 1.74 19.53 -12.69
N GLU A 132 2.27 19.38 -11.47
CA GLU A 132 3.63 18.87 -11.22
C GLU A 132 3.72 17.34 -11.33
N ILE A 133 2.58 16.66 -11.46
CA ILE A 133 2.47 15.21 -11.52
C ILE A 133 2.15 14.82 -12.96
N ASP A 134 2.99 13.99 -13.57
CA ASP A 134 2.67 13.40 -14.87
C ASP A 134 1.59 12.32 -14.67
N PHE A 135 0.41 12.50 -15.27
CA PHE A 135 -0.68 11.52 -15.19
C PHE A 135 -0.33 10.17 -15.80
N LYS A 136 0.76 10.08 -16.57
CA LYS A 136 1.29 8.83 -17.13
C LYS A 136 2.31 8.14 -16.22
N SER A 137 2.79 8.80 -15.17
CA SER A 137 3.80 8.25 -14.26
C SER A 137 3.22 7.55 -13.03
N PHE A 138 1.89 7.35 -13.00
CA PHE A 138 1.20 6.59 -11.96
C PHE A 138 0.24 5.54 -12.53
N LYS A 139 -0.07 4.53 -11.72
CA LYS A 139 -1.06 3.48 -12.03
C LYS A 139 -1.67 2.94 -10.74
N LEU A 140 -2.99 2.72 -10.70
CA LEU A 140 -3.59 1.95 -9.61
C LEU A 140 -3.27 0.46 -9.79
N ASP A 141 -2.83 -0.17 -8.70
CA ASP A 141 -2.18 -1.46 -8.74
C ASP A 141 -3.12 -2.61 -8.36
N LYS A 142 -3.54 -2.63 -7.10
CA LYS A 142 -4.32 -3.72 -6.53
C LYS A 142 -5.19 -3.26 -5.38
N LEU A 143 -6.22 -4.06 -5.13
CA LEU A 143 -7.09 -3.96 -3.95
C LEU A 143 -6.60 -4.95 -2.90
N ALA A 144 -6.66 -4.56 -1.63
CA ALA A 144 -6.37 -5.45 -0.50
C ALA A 144 -7.31 -5.15 0.68
N GLY A 145 -7.45 -6.11 1.59
CA GLY A 145 -8.02 -5.85 2.91
C GLY A 145 -6.95 -5.35 3.87
N ALA A 146 -7.29 -4.40 4.73
CA ALA A 146 -6.45 -3.96 5.84
C ALA A 146 -7.31 -3.80 7.09
N TYR A 147 -6.78 -4.13 8.26
CA TYR A 147 -7.48 -3.87 9.50
C TYR A 147 -7.05 -2.52 10.07
N TRP A 148 -7.99 -1.77 10.64
CA TRP A 148 -7.66 -0.51 11.31
C TRP A 148 -6.62 -0.76 12.42
N ARG A 149 -5.53 0.03 12.42
CA ARG A 149 -4.34 -0.14 13.28
C ARG A 149 -3.62 -1.50 13.16
N GLY A 150 -3.93 -2.29 12.13
CA GLY A 150 -3.37 -3.62 11.95
C GLY A 150 -3.89 -4.66 12.96
N ASP A 151 -4.97 -4.36 13.69
CA ASP A 151 -5.60 -5.29 14.63
C ASP A 151 -6.82 -5.96 13.99
N GLU A 152 -6.75 -7.28 13.81
CA GLU A 152 -7.81 -8.12 13.23
C GLU A 152 -9.17 -8.02 13.93
N LYS A 153 -9.22 -7.53 15.17
CA LYS A 153 -10.46 -7.29 15.92
C LYS A 153 -11.17 -6.02 15.48
N ASN A 154 -10.48 -5.11 14.81
CA ASN A 154 -11.04 -3.86 14.32
C ASN A 154 -11.74 -4.05 12.98
N LYS A 155 -12.43 -3.01 12.52
CA LYS A 155 -13.11 -3.02 11.23
C LYS A 155 -12.12 -3.28 10.09
N MET A 156 -12.48 -4.21 9.21
CA MET A 156 -11.77 -4.44 7.96
C MET A 156 -12.07 -3.31 6.97
N LEU A 157 -11.01 -2.63 6.55
CA LEU A 157 -10.98 -1.56 5.56
C LEU A 157 -10.58 -2.13 4.20
N GLN A 158 -10.87 -1.36 3.16
CA GLN A 158 -10.45 -1.65 1.80
C GLN A 158 -9.30 -0.73 1.41
N ARG A 159 -8.15 -1.33 1.13
CA ARG A 159 -6.93 -0.65 0.71
C ARG A 159 -6.83 -0.62 -0.80
N ILE A 160 -6.65 0.56 -1.36
CA ILE A 160 -6.29 0.74 -2.77
C ILE A 160 -4.80 1.08 -2.83
N TYR A 161 -4.01 0.26 -3.53
CA TYR A 161 -2.61 0.54 -3.83
C TYR A 161 -2.49 1.30 -5.15
N GLY A 162 -1.58 2.27 -5.20
CA GLY A 162 -1.13 2.94 -6.40
C GLY A 162 0.39 2.91 -6.51
N LEU A 163 0.89 2.81 -7.73
CA LEU A 163 2.29 2.96 -8.10
C LEU A 163 2.51 4.37 -8.62
N ALA A 164 3.65 4.96 -8.31
CA ALA A 164 4.04 6.25 -8.88
C ALA A 164 5.56 6.40 -8.93
N PHE A 165 6.03 6.85 -10.09
CA PHE A 165 7.44 7.01 -10.43
C PHE A 165 7.71 8.39 -11.03
N GLU A 166 8.99 8.71 -11.19
CA GLU A 166 9.44 9.99 -11.74
C GLU A 166 9.02 10.19 -13.21
N SER A 167 8.81 9.10 -13.94
CA SER A 167 8.37 9.13 -15.34
C SER A 167 7.58 7.88 -15.71
N LYS A 168 6.91 7.93 -16.87
CA LYS A 168 6.22 6.78 -17.44
C LYS A 168 7.19 5.62 -17.70
N GLU A 169 8.39 5.90 -18.21
CA GLU A 169 9.38 4.88 -18.55
C GLU A 169 9.81 4.09 -17.30
N LYS A 170 9.96 4.77 -16.15
CA LYS A 170 10.29 4.11 -14.88
C LYS A 170 9.15 3.27 -14.32
N LEU A 171 7.91 3.72 -14.49
CA LEU A 171 6.74 2.91 -14.17
C LEU A 171 6.67 1.65 -15.05
N ASP A 172 6.88 1.79 -16.35
CA ASP A 172 6.87 0.68 -17.30
C ASP A 172 8.00 -0.33 -17.01
N GLU A 173 9.21 0.16 -16.67
CA GLU A 173 10.34 -0.67 -16.23
C GLU A 173 10.00 -1.47 -14.97
N PHE A 174 9.39 -0.82 -13.96
CA PHE A 174 8.96 -1.49 -12.74
C PHE A 174 7.91 -2.57 -13.01
N LEU A 175 6.90 -2.27 -13.84
CA LEU A 175 5.86 -3.22 -14.20
C LEU A 175 6.44 -4.43 -14.95
N HIS A 176 7.38 -4.20 -15.88
CA HIS A 176 8.07 -5.26 -16.59
C HIS A 176 8.88 -6.16 -15.65
N ASN A 177 9.69 -5.57 -14.76
CA ASN A 177 10.47 -6.32 -13.79
C ASN A 177 9.59 -7.14 -12.84
N ARG A 178 8.44 -6.61 -12.46
CA ARG A 178 7.46 -7.33 -11.64
C ARG A 178 6.85 -8.51 -12.37
N GLU A 179 6.51 -8.36 -13.64
CA GLU A 179 6.03 -9.47 -14.48
C GLU A 179 7.09 -10.57 -14.61
N GLU A 180 8.35 -10.18 -14.82
CA GLU A 180 9.47 -11.13 -14.87
C GLU A 180 9.68 -11.84 -13.53
N ALA A 181 9.59 -11.14 -12.41
CA ALA A 181 9.66 -11.75 -11.08
C ALA A 181 8.51 -12.74 -10.85
N GLU A 182 7.30 -12.40 -11.27
CA GLU A 182 6.13 -13.28 -11.18
C GLU A 182 6.28 -14.57 -11.99
N LYS A 183 6.96 -14.55 -13.13
CA LYS A 183 7.27 -15.76 -13.92
C LYS A 183 8.24 -16.70 -13.18
N ARG A 184 9.01 -16.16 -12.24
CA ARG A 184 10.04 -16.86 -11.45
C ARG A 184 9.60 -17.15 -10.02
N ASP A 185 8.32 -16.95 -9.72
CA ASP A 185 7.75 -17.27 -8.41
C ASP A 185 7.86 -18.78 -8.12
N HIS A 186 8.57 -19.13 -7.03
CA HIS A 186 8.78 -20.51 -6.63
C HIS A 186 7.47 -21.28 -6.41
N ARG A 187 6.36 -20.61 -6.07
CA ARG A 187 5.04 -21.24 -5.90
C ARG A 187 4.44 -21.66 -7.24
N LYS A 188 4.62 -20.83 -8.28
CA LYS A 188 4.20 -21.15 -9.66
C LYS A 188 5.09 -22.23 -10.25
N LEU A 189 6.41 -22.07 -10.14
CA LEU A 189 7.39 -23.02 -10.66
C LEU A 189 7.35 -24.36 -9.92
N GLY A 190 7.25 -24.35 -8.60
CA GLY A 190 7.18 -25.55 -7.78
C GLY A 190 5.99 -26.43 -8.16
N LYS A 191 4.82 -25.81 -8.41
CA LYS A 191 3.66 -26.53 -8.94
C LYS A 191 3.88 -27.00 -10.38
N ALA A 192 4.38 -26.14 -11.27
CA ALA A 192 4.56 -26.48 -12.69
C ALA A 192 5.61 -27.58 -12.93
N LEU A 193 6.63 -27.64 -12.08
CA LEU A 193 7.72 -28.62 -12.14
C LEU A 193 7.49 -29.85 -11.25
N ASP A 194 6.36 -29.90 -10.54
CA ASP A 194 5.99 -31.01 -9.65
C ASP A 194 7.02 -31.23 -8.52
N LEU A 195 7.41 -30.14 -7.84
CA LEU A 195 8.42 -30.15 -6.78
C LEU A 195 7.80 -30.28 -5.39
N PHE A 196 6.70 -29.57 -5.13
CA PHE A 196 5.98 -29.60 -3.85
C PHE A 196 4.52 -29.14 -4.01
N SER A 197 3.71 -29.42 -3.00
CA SER A 197 2.34 -28.94 -2.86
C SER A 197 2.03 -28.44 -1.45
N PHE A 198 0.92 -27.72 -1.31
CA PHE A 198 0.32 -27.34 -0.03
C PHE A 198 -1.11 -27.84 0.02
N HIS A 199 -1.56 -28.25 1.21
CA HIS A 199 -2.85 -28.86 1.46
C HIS A 199 -3.51 -28.20 2.68
N GLU A 200 -4.84 -28.17 2.72
CA GLU A 200 -5.59 -27.53 3.82
C GLU A 200 -5.41 -28.27 5.15
N GLU A 201 -5.13 -29.57 5.09
CA GLU A 201 -4.82 -30.43 6.23
C GLU A 201 -3.49 -30.06 6.91
N GLY A 202 -2.62 -29.31 6.25
CA GLY A 202 -1.34 -28.83 6.77
C GLY A 202 -1.01 -27.41 6.31
N PRO A 203 -1.68 -26.37 6.85
CA PRO A 203 -1.44 -24.98 6.45
C PRO A 203 0.01 -24.58 6.76
N GLY A 204 0.75 -24.15 5.73
CA GLY A 204 2.17 -23.79 5.85
C GLY A 204 3.14 -24.99 5.85
N PHE A 205 2.63 -26.23 5.78
CA PHE A 205 3.45 -27.42 5.66
C PHE A 205 3.58 -27.84 4.19
N ALA A 206 4.79 -27.71 3.64
CA ALA A 206 5.07 -28.10 2.25
C ALA A 206 5.23 -29.61 2.14
N PHE A 207 4.48 -30.23 1.23
CA PHE A 207 4.60 -31.64 0.89
C PHE A 207 5.56 -31.78 -0.29
N TRP A 208 6.77 -32.28 -0.02
CA TRP A 208 7.80 -32.44 -1.05
C TRP A 208 7.56 -33.67 -1.90
N HIS A 209 7.52 -33.47 -3.21
CA HIS A 209 7.36 -34.54 -4.19
C HIS A 209 8.71 -35.18 -4.52
N ALA A 210 8.70 -36.30 -5.25
CA ALA A 210 9.93 -37.03 -5.59
C ALA A 210 11.01 -36.14 -6.24
N LYS A 211 10.63 -35.25 -7.17
CA LYS A 211 11.57 -34.32 -7.82
C LYS A 211 12.10 -33.25 -6.88
N GLY A 212 11.25 -32.71 -6.02
CA GLY A 212 11.65 -31.74 -5.00
C GLY A 212 12.61 -32.35 -3.98
N MET A 213 12.36 -33.61 -3.59
CA MET A 213 13.23 -34.35 -2.68
C MET A 213 14.63 -34.59 -3.24
N ILE A 214 14.78 -34.76 -4.57
CA ILE A 214 16.12 -34.83 -5.18
C ILE A 214 16.90 -33.54 -4.91
N ILE A 215 16.31 -32.38 -5.23
CA ILE A 215 16.96 -31.07 -5.01
C ILE A 215 17.29 -30.88 -3.53
N TRP A 216 16.34 -31.22 -2.65
CA TRP A 216 16.51 -31.10 -1.21
C TRP A 216 17.68 -31.94 -0.68
N ASN A 217 17.79 -33.20 -1.13
CA ASN A 217 18.86 -34.10 -0.70
C ASN A 217 20.23 -33.62 -1.19
N GLU A 218 20.36 -33.20 -2.44
CA GLU A 218 21.62 -32.65 -2.98
C GLU A 218 22.11 -31.44 -2.17
N LEU A 219 21.19 -30.55 -1.77
CA LEU A 219 21.52 -29.40 -0.92
C LEU A 219 21.96 -29.82 0.49
N ILE A 220 21.29 -30.81 1.10
CA ILE A 220 21.67 -31.33 2.41
C ILE A 220 23.02 -32.02 2.36
N GLU A 221 23.28 -32.83 1.35
CA GLU A 221 24.55 -33.54 1.18
C GLU A 221 25.70 -32.53 1.03
N TRP A 222 25.54 -31.53 0.16
CA TRP A 222 26.50 -30.45 0.06
C TRP A 222 26.70 -29.71 1.39
N TRP A 223 25.61 -29.37 2.09
CA TRP A 223 25.69 -28.68 3.38
C TRP A 223 26.45 -29.50 4.43
N ARG A 224 26.21 -30.82 4.49
CA ARG A 224 26.93 -31.75 5.38
C ARG A 224 28.41 -31.81 5.06
N ASP A 225 28.76 -31.91 3.79
CA ASP A 225 30.15 -31.95 3.34
C ASP A 225 30.92 -30.68 3.76
N GLU A 226 30.31 -29.50 3.59
CA GLU A 226 30.93 -28.24 4.02
C GLU A 226 31.08 -28.15 5.54
N HIS A 227 30.09 -28.62 6.30
CA HIS A 227 30.16 -28.65 7.77
C HIS A 227 31.23 -29.61 8.28
N GLN A 228 31.38 -30.77 7.63
CA GLN A 228 32.44 -31.73 7.96
C GLN A 228 33.83 -31.14 7.72
N LYS A 229 34.04 -30.42 6.60
CA LYS A 229 35.31 -29.72 6.32
C LYS A 229 35.64 -28.64 7.35
N ALA A 230 34.61 -28.06 7.98
CA ALA A 230 34.75 -27.05 9.02
C ALA A 230 34.73 -27.63 10.44
N ASP A 231 34.90 -28.94 10.60
CA ASP A 231 34.96 -29.66 11.88
C ASP A 231 33.70 -29.53 12.76
N TYR A 232 32.53 -29.29 12.14
CA TYR A 232 31.25 -29.33 12.84
C TYR A 232 30.80 -30.77 13.09
N SER A 233 30.20 -31.01 14.25
CA SER A 233 29.53 -32.26 14.59
C SER A 233 28.03 -32.14 14.37
N GLU A 234 27.47 -32.88 13.40
CA GLU A 234 26.01 -32.94 13.19
C GLU A 234 25.37 -33.67 14.38
N ILE A 235 24.41 -33.01 15.04
CA ILE A 235 23.61 -33.57 16.14
C ILE A 235 22.12 -33.50 15.81
N LYS A 236 21.30 -34.34 16.44
CA LYS A 236 19.84 -34.34 16.27
C LYS A 236 19.14 -34.36 17.63
N THR A 237 18.22 -33.41 17.85
CA THR A 237 17.35 -33.34 19.03
C THR A 237 15.93 -33.79 18.69
N PRO A 238 15.09 -34.12 19.68
CA PRO A 238 13.65 -34.29 19.46
C PRO A 238 13.04 -33.06 18.77
N ILE A 239 12.04 -33.30 17.93
CA ILE A 239 11.18 -32.28 17.31
C ILE A 239 10.10 -31.88 18.31
#